data_AF-A0A439DDT0-F1
#
_entry.id   AF-A0A439DDT0-F1
#
_cell.length_a   1.000
_cell.length_b   1.000
_cell.length_c   1.000
_cell.angle_alpha   90.00
_cell.angle_beta   90.00
_cell.angle_gamma   90.00
#
_symmetry.space_group_name_H-M   'P 1'
#
loop_
_entity.id
_entity.type
_entity.pdbx_description
1 polymer ?
#
loop_
_entity_poly.entity_id
_entity_poly.type
_entity_poly.pdbx_seq_one_letter_code
_entity_poly.pdbx_strand_id
1 'polypeptide(L)'
;MHLKTVVLASAIITVTTGIETHGGYQYEARFSPEATPEAKNIKDPYETTAATIANARLREQVEATGIARQCLAESADAEPAGLYALKDCIAADNKRNFFTLLAEDIEESKAFWTQVIQESTTDRTKWVPARAVSDYPHLFLQYPYTKCYFNGNLTATQFAAWTLSQNADEANLNANPEHYYKETVLDSTGAQRSEIFEGWGGVLSTFGMKRTNFTVPAFAPPEYGTVDTPEAWDIGPSFPLPLQRVGAKVLTSEDGQTFGALHIAVRDFTASEGSTGESGIEIYSAVWYPPWDQASEADQAEFVNNYLADEAHHMVVEVINLTQKAHEDCKSGLCVIPSSI
;
A
#
# COMPACT_ATOMS: atom_id res chain seq x y z
N MET A 1 -58.30 17.45 -30.76
CA MET A 1 -57.52 17.36 -29.51
C MET A 1 -56.28 16.52 -29.78
N HIS A 2 -55.12 17.15 -29.96
CA HIS A 2 -53.84 16.44 -30.08
C HIS A 2 -53.25 16.27 -28.69
N LEU A 3 -53.18 15.03 -28.20
CA LEU A 3 -52.38 14.69 -27.03
C LEU A 3 -50.90 14.80 -27.42
N LYS A 4 -50.19 15.74 -26.81
CA LYS A 4 -48.73 15.78 -26.82
C LYS A 4 -48.22 14.74 -25.83
N THR A 5 -47.59 13.69 -26.34
CA THR A 5 -46.78 12.78 -25.53
C THR A 5 -45.51 13.52 -25.14
N VAL A 6 -45.44 13.97 -23.89
CA VAL A 6 -44.20 14.46 -23.29
C VAL A 6 -43.40 13.22 -22.89
N VAL A 7 -42.38 12.90 -23.69
CA VAL A 7 -41.36 11.93 -23.29
C VAL A 7 -40.51 12.62 -22.23
N LEU A 8 -40.73 12.28 -20.96
CA LEU A 8 -39.75 12.57 -19.91
C LEU A 8 -38.55 11.67 -20.17
N ALA A 9 -37.49 12.25 -20.75
CA ALA A 9 -36.18 11.64 -20.71
C ALA A 9 -35.70 11.71 -19.25
N SER A 10 -35.77 10.58 -18.55
CA SER A 10 -35.04 10.40 -17.29
C SER A 10 -33.55 10.46 -17.62
N ALA A 11 -32.93 11.63 -17.42
CA ALA A 11 -31.50 11.72 -17.32
C ALA A 11 -31.09 10.97 -16.04
N ILE A 12 -30.71 9.70 -16.20
CA ILE A 12 -29.92 9.00 -15.20
C ILE A 12 -28.53 9.63 -15.27
N ILE A 13 -28.34 10.72 -14.54
CA ILE A 13 -27.00 11.15 -14.14
C ILE A 13 -26.69 10.28 -12.93
N THR A 14 -26.12 9.11 -13.16
CA THR A 14 -25.42 8.39 -12.09
C THR A 14 -24.21 9.26 -11.78
N VAL A 15 -24.31 10.09 -10.75
CA VAL A 15 -23.15 10.76 -10.19
C VAL A 15 -22.34 9.63 -9.55
N THR A 16 -21.36 9.10 -10.27
CA THR A 16 -20.37 8.17 -9.71
C THR A 16 -19.43 8.97 -8.82
N THR A 17 -19.92 9.41 -7.66
CA THR A 17 -19.07 9.95 -6.61
C THR A 17 -18.14 8.85 -6.16
N GLY A 18 -16.84 9.14 -6.13
CA GLY A 18 -15.81 8.23 -5.61
C GLY A 18 -15.13 7.32 -6.62
N ILE A 19 -14.97 7.81 -7.84
CA ILE A 19 -14.09 7.21 -8.85
C ILE A 19 -12.97 8.19 -9.15
N GLU A 20 -11.74 7.75 -8.96
CA GLU A 20 -10.54 8.45 -9.41
C GLU A 20 -10.13 7.97 -10.79
N THR A 21 -9.47 8.82 -11.58
CA THR A 21 -8.99 8.45 -12.92
C THR A 21 -7.50 8.75 -13.05
N HIS A 22 -6.72 7.70 -13.31
CA HIS A 22 -5.26 7.74 -13.38
C HIS A 22 -4.77 6.89 -14.56
N GLY A 23 -3.87 7.43 -15.39
CA GLY A 23 -3.32 6.70 -16.54
C GLY A 23 -4.36 6.25 -17.58
N GLY A 24 -5.54 6.87 -17.61
CA GLY A 24 -6.67 6.46 -18.46
C GLY A 24 -7.55 5.35 -17.89
N TYR A 25 -7.30 4.91 -16.65
CA TYR A 25 -8.07 3.89 -15.94
C TYR A 25 -8.83 4.49 -14.77
N GLN A 26 -9.93 3.85 -14.40
CA GLN A 26 -10.77 4.25 -13.26
C GLN A 26 -10.44 3.41 -12.03
N TYR A 27 -10.56 4.03 -10.86
CA TYR A 27 -10.31 3.40 -9.56
C TYR A 27 -11.38 3.77 -8.57
N GLU A 28 -11.87 2.79 -7.83
CA GLU A 28 -12.81 2.97 -6.73
C GLU A 28 -12.15 2.45 -5.46
N ALA A 29 -11.84 3.34 -4.53
CA ALA A 29 -11.30 3.01 -3.22
C ALA A 29 -12.44 2.90 -2.19
N ARG A 30 -12.35 1.88 -1.33
CA ARG A 30 -13.24 1.66 -0.19
C ARG A 30 -12.40 1.23 1.00
N PHE A 31 -12.79 1.62 2.21
CA PHE A 31 -12.11 1.12 3.42
C PHE A 31 -12.85 -0.05 4.10
N SER A 32 -13.82 -0.67 3.42
CA SER A 32 -14.31 -2.03 3.69
C SER A 32 -15.10 -2.52 2.47
N PRO A 33 -15.41 -3.84 2.34
CA PRO A 33 -16.15 -4.34 1.18
C PRO A 33 -17.51 -3.64 1.02
N GLU A 34 -18.15 -3.35 2.15
CA GLU A 34 -19.50 -2.80 2.22
C GLU A 34 -19.52 -1.27 2.40
N ALA A 35 -18.36 -0.63 2.56
CA ALA A 35 -18.28 0.83 2.66
C ALA A 35 -18.66 1.47 1.33
N THR A 36 -19.31 2.63 1.39
CA THR A 36 -19.48 3.51 0.23
C THR A 36 -18.10 3.86 -0.34
N PRO A 37 -17.93 3.95 -1.67
CA PRO A 37 -16.73 4.49 -2.28
C PRO A 37 -16.31 5.84 -1.70
N GLU A 38 -15.01 6.01 -1.54
CA GLU A 38 -14.42 7.25 -1.07
C GLU A 38 -14.68 8.38 -2.06
N ALA A 39 -15.45 9.37 -1.65
CA ALA A 39 -15.95 10.41 -2.56
C ALA A 39 -14.86 11.40 -3.04
N LYS A 40 -13.70 11.43 -2.37
CA LYS A 40 -12.58 12.32 -2.68
C LYS A 40 -11.42 11.49 -3.21
N ASN A 41 -10.64 12.10 -4.12
CA ASN A 41 -9.41 11.50 -4.58
C ASN A 41 -8.43 11.35 -3.40
N ILE A 42 -7.99 10.12 -3.16
CA ILE A 42 -6.95 9.75 -2.21
C ILE A 42 -5.58 9.92 -2.85
N LYS A 43 -5.39 9.43 -4.08
CA LYS A 43 -4.05 9.22 -4.64
C LYS A 43 -3.22 10.50 -4.74
N ASP A 44 -3.62 11.44 -5.60
CA ASP A 44 -2.78 12.60 -5.91
C ASP A 44 -2.55 13.51 -4.69
N PRO A 45 -3.57 13.84 -3.87
CA PRO A 45 -3.35 14.68 -2.69
C PRO A 45 -2.41 14.02 -1.66
N TYR A 46 -2.56 12.71 -1.44
CA TYR A 46 -1.70 11.96 -0.55
C TYR A 46 -0.26 11.92 -1.10
N GLU A 47 -0.10 11.45 -2.34
CA GLU A 47 1.21 11.29 -2.98
C GLU A 47 1.96 12.61 -3.08
N THR A 48 1.29 13.72 -3.41
CA THR A 48 1.91 15.06 -3.45
C THR A 48 2.43 15.48 -2.08
N THR A 49 1.65 15.24 -1.03
CA THR A 49 2.04 15.61 0.34
C THR A 49 3.18 14.73 0.84
N ALA A 50 3.07 13.41 0.67
CA ALA A 50 4.13 12.46 1.00
C ALA A 50 5.40 12.74 0.20
N ALA A 51 5.28 13.14 -1.08
CA ALA A 51 6.42 13.52 -1.91
C ALA A 51 7.13 14.75 -1.38
N THR A 52 6.38 15.78 -0.99
CA THR A 52 6.94 16.99 -0.38
C THR A 52 7.72 16.66 0.90
N ILE A 53 7.15 15.84 1.79
CA ILE A 53 7.77 15.43 3.05
C ILE A 53 9.03 14.58 2.80
N ALA A 54 8.94 13.58 1.92
CA ALA A 54 10.06 12.71 1.60
C ALA A 54 11.19 13.46 0.89
N ASN A 55 10.87 14.38 -0.02
CA ASN A 55 11.85 15.21 -0.72
C ASN A 55 12.59 16.11 0.26
N ALA A 56 11.87 16.84 1.13
CA ALA A 56 12.48 17.70 2.14
C ALA A 56 13.47 16.93 3.03
N ARG A 57 13.08 15.74 3.51
CA ARG A 57 13.95 14.92 4.36
C ARG A 57 15.17 14.37 3.61
N LEU A 58 14.98 13.83 2.40
CA LEU A 58 16.11 13.34 1.60
C LEU A 58 17.12 14.45 1.33
N ARG A 59 16.64 15.64 0.96
CA ARG A 59 17.53 16.79 0.72
C ARG A 59 18.30 17.19 1.97
N GLU A 60 17.63 17.29 3.12
CA GLU A 60 18.26 17.57 4.41
C GLU A 60 19.39 16.56 4.70
N GLN A 61 19.12 15.27 4.52
CA GLN A 61 20.10 14.21 4.79
C GLN A 61 21.26 14.21 3.78
N VAL A 62 20.99 14.53 2.51
CA VAL A 62 22.06 14.68 1.51
C VAL A 62 22.96 15.87 1.85
N GLU A 63 22.38 16.99 2.31
CA GLU A 63 23.14 18.16 2.74
C GLU A 63 23.97 17.88 4.01
N ALA A 64 23.38 17.18 4.98
CA ALA A 64 24.01 16.85 6.26
C ALA A 64 25.15 15.83 6.12
N THR A 65 24.94 14.75 5.36
CA THR A 65 25.91 13.66 5.21
C THR A 65 26.93 13.92 4.08
N GLY A 66 26.57 14.74 3.10
CA GLY A 66 27.34 14.95 1.86
C GLY A 66 27.25 13.78 0.87
N ILE A 67 26.52 12.70 1.18
CA ILE A 67 26.32 11.55 0.30
C ILE A 67 25.36 11.94 -0.82
N ALA A 68 25.68 11.60 -2.07
CA ALA A 68 24.86 11.91 -3.25
C ALA A 68 24.58 13.41 -3.46
N ARG A 69 25.46 14.30 -2.98
CA ARG A 69 25.31 15.76 -3.11
C ARG A 69 25.12 16.24 -4.54
N GLN A 70 25.68 15.53 -5.53
CA GLN A 70 25.48 15.81 -6.95
C GLN A 70 24.01 15.75 -7.36
N CYS A 71 23.19 14.91 -6.71
CA CYS A 71 21.78 14.72 -7.05
C CYS A 71 20.91 15.93 -6.68
N LEU A 72 21.36 16.80 -5.77
CA LEU A 72 20.61 18.01 -5.41
C LEU A 72 20.58 19.08 -6.51
N ALA A 73 21.50 19.00 -7.47
CA ALA A 73 21.54 19.91 -8.61
C ALA A 73 20.56 19.50 -9.71
N GLU A 74 20.09 18.25 -9.70
CA GLU A 74 19.31 17.64 -10.78
C GLU A 74 17.79 17.73 -10.55
N SER A 75 17.35 18.01 -9.32
CA SER A 75 15.94 18.18 -8.99
C SER A 75 15.73 19.21 -7.86
N ALA A 76 15.04 20.31 -8.18
CA ALA A 76 14.62 21.32 -7.21
C ALA A 76 13.10 21.26 -6.93
N ASP A 77 12.40 20.34 -7.57
CA ASP A 77 10.95 20.23 -7.50
C ASP A 77 10.55 19.25 -6.38
N ALA A 78 9.58 19.67 -5.57
CA ALA A 78 9.02 18.87 -4.48
C ALA A 78 7.81 18.03 -4.93
N GLU A 79 7.34 18.22 -6.17
CA GLU A 79 6.33 17.36 -6.80
C GLU A 79 6.83 15.90 -6.94
N PRO A 80 5.93 14.91 -7.04
CA PRO A 80 6.29 13.49 -7.11
C PRO A 80 7.37 13.16 -8.14
N ALA A 81 7.29 13.74 -9.35
CA ALA A 81 8.28 13.52 -10.39
C ALA A 81 9.68 14.01 -10.00
N GLY A 82 9.77 15.15 -9.30
CA GLY A 82 11.03 15.69 -8.79
C GLY A 82 11.64 14.83 -7.69
N LEU A 83 10.81 14.28 -6.80
CA LEU A 83 11.24 13.30 -5.81
C LEU A 83 11.76 12.01 -6.45
N TYR A 84 11.02 11.43 -7.40
CA TYR A 84 11.42 10.17 -8.04
C TYR A 84 12.74 10.34 -8.80
N ALA A 85 12.95 11.47 -9.50
CA ALA A 85 14.24 11.79 -10.12
C ALA A 85 15.39 11.88 -9.09
N LEU A 86 15.16 12.49 -7.93
CA LEU A 86 16.15 12.54 -6.84
C LEU A 86 16.46 11.13 -6.32
N LYS A 87 15.44 10.28 -6.13
CA LYS A 87 15.60 8.90 -5.68
C LYS A 87 16.38 8.07 -6.69
N ASP A 88 16.06 8.18 -7.97
CA ASP A 88 16.77 7.51 -9.06
C ASP A 88 18.26 7.90 -9.08
N CYS A 89 18.58 9.20 -8.95
CA CYS A 89 19.97 9.64 -8.87
C CYS A 89 20.71 9.07 -7.65
N ILE A 90 20.08 9.04 -6.47
CA ILE A 90 20.67 8.46 -5.25
C ILE A 90 20.91 6.94 -5.44
N ALA A 91 19.96 6.24 -6.08
CA ALA A 91 20.01 4.80 -6.29
C ALA A 91 20.93 4.35 -7.44
N ALA A 92 21.28 5.25 -8.37
CA ALA A 92 21.95 4.93 -9.64
C ALA A 92 23.21 4.06 -9.50
N ASP A 93 24.08 4.38 -8.53
CA ASP A 93 25.31 3.62 -8.28
C ASP A 93 25.07 2.43 -7.34
N ASN A 94 24.17 2.58 -6.37
CA ASN A 94 23.85 1.57 -5.39
C ASN A 94 22.49 1.86 -4.73
N LYS A 95 21.48 1.03 -5.02
CA LYS A 95 20.15 1.12 -4.39
C LYS A 95 20.19 1.09 -2.85
N ARG A 96 21.26 0.57 -2.23
CA ARG A 96 21.45 0.60 -0.76
C ARG A 96 21.94 1.94 -0.21
N ASN A 97 22.20 2.95 -1.03
CA ASN A 97 22.65 4.27 -0.58
C ASN A 97 21.68 4.91 0.43
N PHE A 98 20.37 4.66 0.28
CA PHE A 98 19.37 5.15 1.23
C PHE A 98 19.59 4.66 2.66
N PHE A 99 20.10 3.44 2.87
CA PHE A 99 20.39 2.93 4.22
C PHE A 99 21.45 3.75 4.94
N THR A 100 22.46 4.25 4.20
CA THR A 100 23.49 5.10 4.79
C THR A 100 22.98 6.53 4.96
N LEU A 101 22.25 7.04 3.97
CA LEU A 101 21.69 8.38 3.97
C LEU A 101 20.67 8.59 5.10
N LEU A 102 19.86 7.58 5.40
CA LEU A 102 18.75 7.62 6.35
C LEU A 102 19.01 6.75 7.60
N ALA A 103 20.28 6.50 7.93
CA ALA A 103 20.67 5.60 9.01
C ALA A 103 20.08 6.04 10.37
N GLU A 104 20.11 7.34 10.67
CA GLU A 104 19.53 7.88 11.91
C GLU A 104 18.01 7.69 11.95
N ASP A 105 17.30 7.94 10.85
CA ASP A 105 15.85 7.73 10.75
C ASP A 105 15.48 6.26 10.98
N ILE A 106 16.30 5.34 10.47
CA ILE A 106 16.11 3.89 10.64
C ILE A 106 16.26 3.51 12.12
N GLU A 107 17.29 4.00 12.81
CA GLU A 107 17.50 3.68 14.23
C GLU A 107 16.41 4.28 15.12
N GLU A 108 15.97 5.51 14.86
CA GLU A 108 14.84 6.11 15.57
C GLU A 108 13.54 5.31 15.36
N SER A 109 13.31 4.84 14.13
CA SER A 109 12.12 4.05 13.81
C SER A 109 12.19 2.66 14.42
N LYS A 110 13.37 2.03 14.46
CA LYS A 110 13.58 0.76 15.17
C LYS A 110 13.28 0.89 16.66
N ALA A 111 13.74 1.96 17.30
CA ALA A 111 13.47 2.20 18.72
C ALA A 111 11.95 2.36 18.97
N PHE A 112 11.29 3.16 18.13
CA PHE A 112 9.83 3.31 18.18
C PHE A 112 9.10 1.97 18.03
N TRP A 113 9.40 1.20 16.98
CA TRP A 113 8.70 -0.07 16.73
C TRP A 113 9.01 -1.13 17.78
N THR A 114 10.22 -1.15 18.32
CA THR A 114 10.57 -2.03 19.44
C THR A 114 9.73 -1.70 20.67
N GLN A 115 9.52 -0.41 20.96
CA GLN A 115 8.64 0.03 22.04
C GLN A 115 7.20 -0.42 21.78
N VAL A 116 6.66 -0.15 20.58
CA VAL A 116 5.30 -0.58 20.19
C VAL A 116 5.13 -2.09 20.43
N ILE A 117 6.06 -2.92 19.96
CA ILE A 117 6.00 -4.38 20.12
C ILE A 117 6.00 -4.78 21.60
N GLN A 118 6.89 -4.21 22.41
CA GLN A 118 7.02 -4.54 23.84
C GLN A 118 5.78 -4.15 24.65
N GLU A 119 5.13 -3.06 24.25
CA GLU A 119 3.97 -2.48 24.92
C GLU A 119 2.64 -3.05 24.39
N SER A 120 2.68 -3.85 23.31
CA SER A 120 1.50 -4.44 22.68
C SER A 120 1.28 -5.91 23.04
N THR A 121 0.09 -6.41 22.72
CA THR A 121 -0.22 -7.84 22.86
C THR A 121 0.45 -8.71 21.79
N THR A 122 0.93 -9.89 22.18
CA THR A 122 1.43 -10.92 21.25
C THR A 122 0.31 -11.81 20.67
N ASP A 123 -0.91 -11.67 21.17
CA ASP A 123 -2.08 -12.40 20.69
C ASP A 123 -2.55 -11.87 19.33
N ARG A 124 -2.23 -12.60 18.26
CA ARG A 124 -2.56 -12.22 16.87
C ARG A 124 -4.06 -12.08 16.61
N THR A 125 -4.91 -12.69 17.44
CA THR A 125 -6.37 -12.57 17.30
C THR A 125 -6.87 -11.16 17.62
N LYS A 126 -6.06 -10.36 18.33
CA LYS A 126 -6.37 -8.98 18.70
C LYS A 126 -5.78 -7.94 17.76
N TRP A 127 -4.98 -8.37 16.79
CA TRP A 127 -4.34 -7.46 15.85
C TRP A 127 -5.41 -6.79 14.99
N VAL A 128 -5.19 -5.51 14.72
CA VAL A 128 -6.11 -4.66 13.99
C VAL A 128 -5.52 -4.31 12.64
N PRO A 129 -6.32 -4.30 11.56
CA PRO A 129 -5.86 -3.85 10.27
C PRO A 129 -5.67 -2.32 10.26
N ALA A 130 -4.73 -1.86 9.45
CA ALA A 130 -4.69 -0.50 8.95
C ALA A 130 -6.04 -0.16 8.31
N ARG A 131 -6.69 0.87 8.86
CA ARG A 131 -8.03 1.32 8.50
C ARG A 131 -8.00 2.83 8.35
N ALA A 132 -8.73 3.37 7.37
CA ALA A 132 -9.02 4.79 7.40
C ALA A 132 -10.16 5.06 8.40
N VAL A 133 -10.00 6.13 9.20
CA VAL A 133 -11.07 6.61 10.06
C VAL A 133 -12.00 7.52 9.24
N SER A 134 -13.17 7.00 8.91
CA SER A 134 -14.36 7.84 8.68
C SER A 134 -14.94 8.22 10.05
N ASP A 135 -15.65 9.35 10.15
CA ASP A 135 -16.17 10.05 11.35
C ASP A 135 -17.05 9.23 12.34
N TYR A 136 -17.03 7.89 12.29
CA TYR A 136 -17.79 6.98 13.14
C TYR A 136 -16.87 6.07 13.99
N PRO A 137 -16.66 6.39 15.28
CA PRO A 137 -15.73 5.67 16.16
C PRO A 137 -16.18 4.27 16.62
N HIS A 138 -17.18 3.63 16.00
CA HIS A 138 -17.87 2.47 16.61
C HIS A 138 -18.11 1.24 15.72
N LEU A 139 -17.52 1.12 14.52
CA LEU A 139 -17.58 -0.14 13.75
C LEU A 139 -16.20 -0.74 13.50
N PHE A 140 -16.04 -1.94 14.06
CA PHE A 140 -14.83 -2.75 14.06
C PHE A 140 -14.57 -3.38 12.69
N LEU A 141 -13.30 -3.42 12.30
CA LEU A 141 -12.73 -4.13 11.13
C LEU A 141 -13.09 -3.53 9.76
N GLN A 142 -12.29 -2.54 9.36
CA GLN A 142 -12.35 -1.89 8.06
C GLN A 142 -10.96 -2.02 7.41
N TYR A 143 -10.90 -2.43 6.15
CA TYR A 143 -9.68 -2.70 5.40
C TYR A 143 -9.72 -1.97 4.06
N PRO A 144 -8.62 -1.43 3.53
CA PRO A 144 -8.61 -0.83 2.20
C PRO A 144 -8.83 -1.91 1.11
N TYR A 145 -9.86 -1.68 0.30
CA TYR A 145 -10.17 -2.36 -0.95
C TYR A 145 -10.07 -1.33 -2.08
N THR A 146 -9.53 -1.74 -3.23
CA THR A 146 -9.50 -0.92 -4.43
C THR A 146 -9.97 -1.74 -5.61
N LYS A 147 -11.05 -1.30 -6.25
CA LYS A 147 -11.47 -1.80 -7.56
C LYS A 147 -10.79 -0.99 -8.65
N CYS A 148 -10.02 -1.68 -9.49
CA CYS A 148 -9.33 -1.10 -10.62
C CYS A 148 -10.01 -1.55 -11.92
N TYR A 149 -10.58 -0.61 -12.67
CA TYR A 149 -11.34 -0.89 -13.88
C TYR A 149 -10.41 -0.94 -15.10
N PHE A 150 -9.87 -2.13 -15.37
CA PHE A 150 -8.96 -2.38 -16.51
C PHE A 150 -9.66 -3.00 -17.74
N ASN A 151 -10.93 -3.39 -17.64
CA ASN A 151 -11.72 -3.96 -18.73
C ASN A 151 -11.01 -5.11 -19.50
N GLY A 152 -10.34 -6.00 -18.76
CA GLY A 152 -9.60 -7.14 -19.30
C GLY A 152 -8.16 -6.83 -19.78
N ASN A 153 -7.70 -5.58 -19.69
CA ASN A 153 -6.31 -5.20 -20.02
C ASN A 153 -5.28 -5.59 -18.95
N LEU A 154 -5.74 -5.99 -17.78
CA LEU A 154 -4.97 -6.58 -16.69
C LEU A 154 -5.89 -7.53 -15.94
N THR A 155 -5.43 -8.76 -15.70
CA THR A 155 -6.16 -9.76 -14.91
C THR A 155 -5.53 -9.93 -13.53
N ALA A 156 -6.29 -10.46 -12.58
CA ALA A 156 -5.81 -10.70 -11.21
C ALA A 156 -4.60 -11.66 -11.20
N THR A 157 -4.63 -12.69 -12.07
CA THR A 157 -3.51 -13.63 -12.21
C THR A 157 -2.26 -12.96 -12.74
N GLN A 158 -2.40 -12.06 -13.74
CA GLN A 158 -1.27 -11.30 -14.26
C GLN A 158 -0.68 -10.37 -13.19
N PHE A 159 -1.54 -9.64 -12.46
CA PHE A 159 -1.08 -8.76 -11.40
C PHE A 159 -0.38 -9.54 -10.27
N ALA A 160 -0.99 -10.63 -9.80
CA ALA A 160 -0.40 -11.51 -8.78
C ALA A 160 0.92 -12.15 -9.21
N ALA A 161 1.08 -12.51 -10.49
CA ALA A 161 2.34 -12.99 -11.01
C ALA A 161 3.40 -11.88 -11.07
N TRP A 162 3.00 -10.69 -11.52
CA TRP A 162 3.89 -9.54 -11.67
C TRP A 162 4.45 -9.06 -10.33
N THR A 163 3.65 -9.05 -9.25
CA THR A 163 4.11 -8.65 -7.90
C THR A 163 5.20 -9.56 -7.33
N LEU A 164 5.41 -10.75 -7.91
CA LEU A 164 6.48 -11.69 -7.57
C LEU A 164 7.75 -11.51 -8.42
N SER A 165 7.72 -10.60 -9.40
CA SER A 165 8.82 -10.39 -10.35
C SER A 165 9.78 -9.28 -9.91
N GLN A 166 11.00 -9.29 -10.46
CA GLN A 166 11.96 -8.20 -10.26
C GLN A 166 11.43 -6.84 -10.76
N ASN A 167 10.57 -6.82 -11.78
CA ASN A 167 9.97 -5.58 -12.26
C ASN A 167 9.09 -4.92 -11.20
N ALA A 168 8.46 -5.71 -10.32
CA ALA A 168 7.72 -5.15 -9.20
C ALA A 168 8.65 -4.47 -8.20
N ASP A 169 9.82 -5.04 -7.89
CA ASP A 169 10.80 -4.39 -7.00
C ASP A 169 11.29 -3.06 -7.57
N GLU A 170 11.59 -3.02 -8.87
CA GLU A 170 12.01 -1.80 -9.57
C GLU A 170 10.88 -0.75 -9.59
N ALA A 171 9.64 -1.18 -9.79
CA ALA A 171 8.49 -0.32 -9.73
C ALA A 171 8.25 0.25 -8.32
N ASN A 172 8.50 -0.52 -7.25
CA ASN A 172 8.21 -0.12 -5.88
C ASN A 172 8.93 1.16 -5.46
N LEU A 173 10.18 1.36 -5.91
CA LEU A 173 10.93 2.60 -5.64
C LEU A 173 10.18 3.87 -6.10
N ASN A 174 9.42 3.75 -7.18
CA ASN A 174 8.65 4.84 -7.79
C ASN A 174 7.14 4.64 -7.66
N ALA A 175 6.70 3.62 -6.91
CA ALA A 175 5.29 3.36 -6.66
C ALA A 175 4.73 4.21 -5.53
N ASN A 176 5.59 4.68 -4.62
CA ASN A 176 5.23 5.58 -3.56
C ASN A 176 6.40 6.51 -3.21
N PRO A 177 6.12 7.74 -2.76
CA PRO A 177 7.14 8.64 -2.24
C PRO A 177 8.00 8.01 -1.14
N GLU A 178 7.40 7.11 -0.35
CA GLU A 178 7.99 6.62 0.89
C GLU A 178 8.79 5.32 0.75
N HIS A 179 8.78 4.66 -0.40
CA HIS A 179 9.55 3.44 -0.64
C HIS A 179 10.98 3.79 -1.04
N TYR A 180 11.99 3.39 -0.28
CA TYR A 180 13.40 3.70 -0.55
C TYR A 180 14.19 2.48 -1.04
N TYR A 181 13.75 1.28 -0.70
CA TYR A 181 14.38 0.04 -1.12
C TYR A 181 13.38 -1.10 -1.13
N LYS A 182 13.48 -1.96 -2.14
CA LYS A 182 12.88 -3.28 -2.11
C LYS A 182 13.81 -4.27 -2.79
N GLU A 183 13.91 -5.45 -2.21
CA GLU A 183 14.50 -6.59 -2.87
C GLU A 183 13.78 -7.85 -2.47
N THR A 184 13.39 -8.59 -3.48
CA THR A 184 12.61 -9.79 -3.35
C THR A 184 13.37 -10.97 -3.94
N VAL A 185 13.43 -12.05 -3.16
CA VAL A 185 13.89 -13.36 -3.61
C VAL A 185 12.77 -14.37 -3.44
N LEU A 186 12.61 -15.26 -4.44
CA LEU A 186 11.75 -16.42 -4.31
C LEU A 186 12.59 -17.56 -3.73
N ASP A 187 12.09 -18.18 -2.66
CA ASP A 187 12.72 -19.39 -2.13
C ASP A 187 12.31 -20.63 -2.94
N SER A 188 12.90 -21.79 -2.59
CA SER A 188 12.62 -23.05 -3.28
C SER A 188 11.18 -23.56 -3.13
N THR A 189 10.40 -23.00 -2.21
CA THR A 189 8.98 -23.31 -2.00
C THR A 189 8.04 -22.39 -2.76
N GLY A 190 8.58 -21.35 -3.44
CA GLY A 190 7.79 -20.31 -4.08
C GLY A 190 7.25 -19.27 -3.09
N ALA A 191 7.71 -19.29 -1.84
CA ALA A 191 7.47 -18.23 -0.89
C ALA A 191 8.36 -17.04 -1.24
N GLN A 192 7.76 -15.86 -1.18
CA GLN A 192 8.45 -14.63 -1.48
C GLN A 192 9.08 -14.11 -0.18
N ARG A 193 10.39 -13.84 -0.21
CA ARG A 193 11.11 -13.16 0.85
C ARG A 193 11.51 -11.77 0.36
N SER A 194 11.11 -10.74 1.09
CA SER A 194 11.46 -9.35 0.74
C SER A 194 12.22 -8.66 1.86
N GLU A 195 13.21 -7.83 1.52
CA GLU A 195 13.73 -6.74 2.36
C GLU A 195 13.13 -5.44 1.84
N ILE A 196 12.55 -4.64 2.73
CA ILE A 196 11.83 -3.42 2.40
C ILE A 196 12.34 -2.31 3.30
N PHE A 197 12.69 -1.19 2.69
CA PHE A 197 12.92 0.07 3.38
C PHE A 197 11.86 1.06 2.92
N GLU A 198 10.93 1.40 3.80
CA GLU A 198 9.89 2.39 3.53
C GLU A 198 9.64 3.29 4.74
N GLY A 199 9.01 4.44 4.52
CA GLY A 199 8.24 5.15 5.54
C GLY A 199 6.75 5.13 5.19
N TRP A 200 5.94 5.87 5.96
CA TRP A 200 4.48 5.97 5.77
C TRP A 200 4.00 7.42 5.68
N GLY A 201 4.84 8.27 5.08
CA GLY A 201 4.38 9.49 4.39
C GLY A 201 4.28 10.68 5.30
N GLY A 202 3.86 10.43 6.54
CA GLY A 202 3.63 11.45 7.53
C GLY A 202 2.49 12.39 7.14
N VAL A 203 1.58 11.94 6.26
CA VAL A 203 0.53 12.79 5.69
C VAL A 203 -0.59 12.96 6.70
N LEU A 204 -1.00 11.85 7.33
CA LEU A 204 -2.05 11.84 8.33
C LEU A 204 -1.50 11.68 9.75
N SER A 205 -0.30 11.10 9.91
CA SER A 205 0.27 10.79 11.21
C SER A 205 1.71 11.25 11.38
N THR A 206 2.04 11.71 12.58
CA THR A 206 3.43 11.93 13.00
C THR A 206 4.23 10.62 13.12
N PHE A 207 3.58 9.49 13.40
CA PHE A 207 4.21 8.16 13.34
C PHE A 207 4.43 7.71 11.89
N GLY A 208 3.62 8.21 10.94
CA GLY A 208 3.79 7.94 9.51
C GLY A 208 5.16 8.39 8.97
N MET A 209 5.80 9.36 9.62
CA MET A 209 7.16 9.78 9.26
C MET A 209 8.25 8.75 9.58
N LYS A 210 7.96 7.69 10.35
CA LYS A 210 8.95 6.70 10.78
C LYS A 210 9.37 5.83 9.60
N ARG A 211 10.61 6.03 9.14
CA ARG A 211 11.25 5.27 8.06
C ARG A 211 11.92 4.04 8.64
N THR A 212 11.42 2.85 8.32
CA THR A 212 11.94 1.62 8.91
C THR A 212 12.38 0.62 7.86
N ASN A 213 13.38 -0.17 8.22
CA ASN A 213 13.81 -1.33 7.46
C ASN A 213 13.22 -2.59 8.10
N PHE A 214 12.57 -3.40 7.28
CA PHE A 214 12.01 -4.66 7.70
C PHE A 214 12.12 -5.70 6.60
N THR A 215 11.85 -6.94 6.99
CA THR A 215 11.73 -8.06 6.07
C THR A 215 10.33 -8.64 6.12
N VAL A 216 9.91 -9.23 5.01
CA VAL A 216 8.80 -10.17 4.96
C VAL A 216 9.43 -11.53 4.63
N PRO A 217 9.74 -12.38 5.62
CA PRO A 217 10.58 -13.56 5.42
C PRO A 217 9.87 -14.67 4.63
N ALA A 218 8.54 -14.69 4.68
CA ALA A 218 7.70 -15.59 3.91
C ALA A 218 6.37 -14.89 3.62
N PHE A 219 6.13 -14.57 2.35
CA PHE A 219 4.87 -14.05 1.84
C PHE A 219 4.25 -15.11 0.92
N ALA A 220 3.23 -15.80 1.45
CA ALA A 220 2.71 -17.04 0.89
C ALA A 220 1.20 -17.16 1.13
N PRO A 221 0.49 -18.06 0.42
CA PRO A 221 -0.90 -18.36 0.73
C PRO A 221 -1.08 -18.70 2.24
N PRO A 222 -2.02 -18.05 2.95
CA PRO A 222 -2.19 -18.23 4.38
C PRO A 222 -2.84 -19.57 4.74
N GLU A 223 -2.46 -20.11 5.89
CA GLU A 223 -3.17 -21.21 6.58
C GLU A 223 -3.98 -20.62 7.74
N TYR A 224 -5.25 -20.29 7.50
CA TYR A 224 -6.12 -19.70 8.52
C TYR A 224 -6.41 -20.65 9.69
N GLY A 225 -6.65 -20.07 10.87
CA GLY A 225 -6.88 -20.81 12.11
C GLY A 225 -5.61 -21.22 12.84
N THR A 226 -4.46 -20.72 12.39
CA THR A 226 -3.18 -20.85 13.08
C THR A 226 -2.95 -19.66 14.03
N VAL A 227 -1.93 -19.77 14.88
CA VAL A 227 -1.52 -18.67 15.76
C VAL A 227 -0.98 -17.48 14.98
N ASP A 228 -0.35 -17.72 13.84
CA ASP A 228 0.28 -16.68 13.01
C ASP A 228 -0.71 -16.02 12.04
N THR A 229 -1.75 -16.76 11.62
CA THR A 229 -2.87 -16.24 10.80
C THR A 229 -4.23 -16.74 11.33
N PRO A 230 -4.84 -16.01 12.29
CA PRO A 230 -6.13 -16.39 12.86
C PRO A 230 -7.30 -16.35 11.87
N GLU A 231 -8.39 -17.07 12.17
CA GLU A 231 -9.64 -17.03 11.37
C GLU A 231 -10.26 -15.63 11.31
N ALA A 232 -10.03 -14.76 12.31
CA ALA A 232 -10.54 -13.39 12.28
C ALA A 232 -9.90 -12.52 11.18
N TRP A 233 -8.79 -12.97 10.59
CA TRP A 233 -8.17 -12.31 9.43
C TRP A 233 -8.75 -12.79 8.09
N ASP A 234 -9.59 -13.83 8.12
CA ASP A 234 -10.40 -14.23 6.97
C ASP A 234 -11.35 -13.08 6.63
N ILE A 235 -11.23 -12.54 5.41
CA ILE A 235 -12.06 -11.44 4.93
C ILE A 235 -13.48 -11.89 4.54
N GLY A 236 -13.78 -13.18 4.69
CA GLY A 236 -15.12 -13.74 4.64
C GLY A 236 -15.49 -14.37 3.30
N PRO A 237 -16.59 -15.15 3.28
CA PRO A 237 -16.99 -15.95 2.13
C PRO A 237 -17.52 -15.14 0.95
N SER A 238 -17.83 -13.85 1.15
CA SER A 238 -18.34 -12.94 0.11
C SER A 238 -17.25 -12.45 -0.84
N PHE A 239 -15.97 -12.70 -0.53
CA PHE A 239 -14.85 -12.33 -1.38
C PHE A 239 -13.97 -13.56 -1.61
N PRO A 240 -14.24 -14.38 -2.65
CA PRO A 240 -13.38 -15.51 -2.96
C PRO A 240 -12.00 -14.98 -3.33
N LEU A 241 -10.99 -15.39 -2.56
CA LEU A 241 -9.59 -14.98 -2.68
C LEU A 241 -8.72 -16.10 -3.26
N PRO A 242 -8.80 -16.37 -4.57
CA PRO A 242 -7.93 -17.38 -5.17
C PRO A 242 -6.46 -16.97 -5.12
N LEU A 243 -6.16 -15.67 -5.14
CA LEU A 243 -4.81 -15.13 -5.18
C LEU A 243 -4.58 -14.26 -3.94
N GLN A 244 -4.38 -14.92 -2.80
CA GLN A 244 -4.05 -14.27 -1.52
C GLN A 244 -2.69 -14.70 -1.01
N ARG A 245 -2.04 -13.77 -0.31
CA ARG A 245 -0.81 -14.03 0.43
C ARG A 245 -0.76 -13.20 1.70
N VAL A 246 -0.19 -13.79 2.74
CA VAL A 246 0.10 -13.14 4.03
C VAL A 246 1.56 -13.35 4.37
N GLY A 247 2.17 -12.38 5.03
CA GLY A 247 3.53 -12.50 5.55
C GLY A 247 3.81 -11.53 6.69
N ALA A 248 4.54 -12.01 7.68
CA ALA A 248 4.94 -11.21 8.84
C ALA A 248 5.89 -10.07 8.41
N LYS A 249 5.63 -8.84 8.86
CA LYS A 249 6.57 -7.72 8.80
C LYS A 249 7.50 -7.83 10.02
N VAL A 250 8.78 -8.07 9.77
CA VAL A 250 9.80 -8.36 10.80
C VAL A 250 10.89 -7.30 10.75
N LEU A 251 11.12 -6.58 11.85
CA LEU A 251 12.18 -5.57 11.92
C LEU A 251 13.55 -6.18 11.61
N THR A 252 14.39 -5.45 10.87
CA THR A 252 15.80 -5.83 10.68
C THR A 252 16.65 -5.45 11.90
N SER A 253 16.23 -5.91 13.08
CA SER A 253 17.00 -5.88 14.33
C SER A 253 17.57 -7.27 14.64
N GLU A 254 18.53 -7.36 15.56
CA GLU A 254 19.15 -8.63 15.95
C GLU A 254 18.14 -9.68 16.44
N ASP A 255 17.03 -9.23 17.04
CA ASP A 255 16.00 -10.09 17.62
C ASP A 255 14.89 -10.48 16.63
N GLY A 256 14.85 -9.91 15.42
CA GLY A 256 13.87 -10.27 14.38
C GLY A 256 12.42 -10.19 14.85
N GLN A 257 12.04 -9.09 15.50
CA GLN A 257 10.71 -8.95 16.10
C GLN A 257 9.64 -8.65 15.04
N THR A 258 8.49 -9.34 15.15
CA THR A 258 7.34 -9.08 14.27
C THR A 258 6.55 -7.89 14.80
N PHE A 259 6.33 -6.89 13.94
CA PHE A 259 5.59 -5.66 14.28
C PHE A 259 4.33 -5.49 13.44
N GLY A 260 4.17 -6.29 12.39
CA GLY A 260 2.99 -6.27 11.54
C GLY A 260 2.84 -7.54 10.71
N ALA A 261 1.78 -7.62 9.92
CA ALA A 261 1.60 -8.65 8.89
C ALA A 261 0.98 -8.02 7.65
N LEU A 262 1.64 -8.16 6.51
CA LEU A 262 1.11 -7.76 5.21
C LEU A 262 0.14 -8.82 4.71
N HIS A 263 -1.05 -8.43 4.28
CA HIS A 263 -2.08 -9.31 3.71
C HIS A 263 -2.61 -8.68 2.41
N ILE A 264 -2.24 -9.28 1.27
CA ILE A 264 -2.69 -8.83 -0.05
C ILE A 264 -3.49 -9.94 -0.69
N ALA A 265 -4.59 -9.57 -1.31
CA ALA A 265 -5.46 -10.50 -1.97
C ALA A 265 -6.08 -9.87 -3.21
N VAL A 266 -6.16 -10.60 -4.32
CA VAL A 266 -6.65 -10.08 -5.59
C VAL A 266 -7.59 -11.05 -6.29
N ARG A 267 -8.59 -10.51 -6.98
CA ARG A 267 -9.52 -11.27 -7.82
C ARG A 267 -9.94 -10.46 -9.04
N ASP A 268 -10.37 -11.16 -10.09
CA ASP A 268 -11.12 -10.52 -11.17
C ASP A 268 -12.56 -10.26 -10.71
N PHE A 269 -13.17 -9.19 -11.23
CA PHE A 269 -14.60 -8.92 -11.06
C PHE A 269 -15.25 -8.62 -12.41
N THR A 270 -16.52 -9.00 -12.54
CA THR A 270 -17.31 -8.83 -13.76
C THR A 270 -17.92 -7.44 -13.86
N ALA A 271 -18.33 -7.04 -15.07
CA ALA A 271 -19.00 -5.75 -15.32
C ALA A 271 -20.23 -5.49 -14.43
N SER A 272 -20.94 -6.55 -14.01
CA SER A 272 -22.08 -6.44 -13.10
C SER A 272 -21.71 -6.13 -11.65
N GLU A 273 -20.46 -6.36 -11.25
CA GLU A 273 -19.95 -6.07 -9.90
C GLU A 273 -19.29 -4.69 -9.81
N GLY A 274 -18.96 -4.09 -10.96
CA GLY A 274 -18.34 -2.77 -11.08
C GLY A 274 -19.36 -1.64 -11.00
N SER A 275 -19.02 -0.53 -10.33
CA SER A 275 -19.90 0.64 -10.26
C SER A 275 -19.95 1.45 -11.57
N THR A 276 -18.97 1.24 -12.46
CA THR A 276 -18.88 1.87 -13.78
C THR A 276 -19.58 1.07 -14.87
N GLY A 277 -20.02 -0.16 -14.57
CA GLY A 277 -20.45 -1.13 -15.58
C GLY A 277 -19.30 -1.75 -16.38
N GLU A 278 -18.05 -1.55 -15.98
CA GLU A 278 -16.86 -2.20 -16.55
C GLU A 278 -16.34 -3.31 -15.63
N SER A 279 -15.65 -4.30 -16.19
CA SER A 279 -14.94 -5.34 -15.42
C SER A 279 -13.52 -4.90 -15.06
N GLY A 280 -12.88 -5.61 -14.13
CA GLY A 280 -11.52 -5.28 -13.74
C GLY A 280 -10.98 -6.24 -12.68
N ILE A 281 -10.06 -5.71 -11.87
CA ILE A 281 -9.48 -6.43 -10.73
C ILE A 281 -9.81 -5.70 -9.43
N GLU A 282 -10.11 -6.46 -8.40
CA GLU A 282 -10.33 -5.94 -7.06
C GLU A 282 -9.19 -6.43 -6.16
N ILE A 283 -8.57 -5.48 -5.47
CA ILE A 283 -7.41 -5.72 -4.61
C ILE A 283 -7.77 -5.34 -3.18
N TYR A 284 -7.57 -6.28 -2.28
CA TYR A 284 -7.49 -6.08 -0.84
C TYR A 284 -6.01 -5.94 -0.46
N SER A 285 -5.66 -4.88 0.26
CA SER A 285 -4.26 -4.64 0.65
C SER A 285 -4.16 -4.09 2.07
N ALA A 286 -4.08 -4.96 3.08
CA ALA A 286 -4.05 -4.56 4.47
C ALA A 286 -2.71 -4.85 5.14
N VAL A 287 -2.38 -4.05 6.15
CA VAL A 287 -1.35 -4.38 7.13
C VAL A 287 -1.99 -4.53 8.50
N TRP A 288 -1.76 -5.66 9.14
CA TRP A 288 -2.24 -5.96 10.48
C TRP A 288 -1.19 -5.56 11.50
N TYR A 289 -1.59 -4.77 12.49
CA TYR A 289 -0.74 -4.29 13.57
C TYR A 289 -1.25 -4.77 14.94
N PRO A 290 -0.34 -5.03 15.90
CA PRO A 290 -0.76 -5.25 17.27
C PRO A 290 -1.32 -3.95 17.86
N PRO A 291 -2.38 -4.00 18.69
CA PRO A 291 -2.85 -2.82 19.40
C PRO A 291 -1.81 -2.38 20.45
N TRP A 292 -1.50 -1.08 20.47
CA TRP A 292 -0.49 -0.49 21.36
C TRP A 292 -1.06 -0.17 22.76
N ASP A 293 -1.52 -1.22 23.44
CA ASP A 293 -2.38 -1.16 24.64
C ASP A 293 -1.77 -0.42 25.85
N GLN A 294 -0.43 -0.40 25.97
CA GLN A 294 0.27 0.23 27.11
C GLN A 294 0.79 1.65 26.81
N ALA A 295 0.59 2.16 25.60
CA ALA A 295 1.00 3.52 25.25
C ALA A 295 0.17 4.57 26.01
N SER A 296 0.60 5.84 25.97
CA SER A 296 -0.22 6.93 26.50
C SER A 296 -1.54 7.07 25.73
N GLU A 297 -2.59 7.64 26.33
CA GLU A 297 -3.87 7.86 25.64
C GLU A 297 -3.70 8.67 24.32
N ALA A 298 -2.76 9.62 24.31
CA ALA A 298 -2.45 10.41 23.13
C ALA A 298 -1.78 9.57 22.04
N ASP A 299 -0.81 8.72 22.40
CA ASP A 299 -0.12 7.86 21.43
C ASP A 299 -1.05 6.76 20.90
N GLN A 300 -1.93 6.20 21.75
CA GLN A 300 -2.97 5.27 21.30
C GLN A 300 -3.91 5.93 20.30
N ALA A 301 -4.35 7.16 20.57
CA ALA A 301 -5.21 7.91 19.68
C ALA A 301 -4.51 8.25 18.36
N GLU A 302 -3.25 8.67 18.39
CA GLU A 302 -2.43 8.91 17.20
C GLU A 302 -2.25 7.62 16.39
N PHE A 303 -1.93 6.50 17.05
CA PHE A 303 -1.75 5.21 16.39
C PHE A 303 -3.04 4.76 15.69
N VAL A 304 -4.15 4.73 16.43
CA VAL A 304 -5.41 4.15 15.95
C VAL A 304 -6.14 5.05 14.95
N ASN A 305 -6.08 6.37 15.14
CA ASN A 305 -6.86 7.29 14.30
C ASN A 305 -6.09 7.83 13.12
N ASN A 306 -4.78 8.02 13.28
CA ASN A 306 -3.96 8.71 12.29
C ASN A 306 -3.03 7.72 11.59
N TYR A 307 -2.21 6.96 12.33
CA TYR A 307 -1.22 6.08 11.71
C TYR A 307 -1.86 4.95 10.87
N LEU A 308 -2.86 4.25 11.42
CA LEU A 308 -3.59 3.23 10.67
C LEU A 308 -4.29 3.79 9.43
N ALA A 309 -4.72 5.06 9.48
CA ALA A 309 -5.33 5.73 8.33
C ALA A 309 -4.27 6.13 7.30
N ASP A 310 -3.10 6.59 7.75
CA ASP A 310 -1.95 6.91 6.89
C ASP A 310 -1.55 5.67 6.08
N GLU A 311 -1.36 4.53 6.75
CA GLU A 311 -1.03 3.26 6.10
C GLU A 311 -2.11 2.83 5.10
N ALA A 312 -3.41 2.99 5.43
CA ALA A 312 -4.49 2.64 4.52
C ALA A 312 -4.49 3.51 3.24
N HIS A 313 -4.16 4.80 3.34
CA HIS A 313 -4.06 5.68 2.17
C HIS A 313 -2.80 5.36 1.35
N HIS A 314 -1.68 5.11 2.03
CA HIS A 314 -0.45 4.62 1.42
C HIS A 314 -0.68 3.36 0.58
N MET A 315 -1.43 2.38 1.11
CA MET A 315 -1.80 1.16 0.37
C MET A 315 -2.65 1.43 -0.87
N VAL A 316 -3.60 2.39 -0.81
CA VAL A 316 -4.39 2.78 -2.00
C VAL A 316 -3.51 3.39 -3.08
N VAL A 317 -2.58 4.28 -2.72
CA VAL A 317 -1.62 4.88 -3.66
C VAL A 317 -0.76 3.80 -4.29
N GLU A 318 -0.23 2.88 -3.47
CA GLU A 318 0.59 1.76 -3.95
C GLU A 318 -0.16 0.91 -4.97
N VAL A 319 -1.40 0.53 -4.65
CA VAL A 319 -2.24 -0.27 -5.56
C VAL A 319 -2.46 0.48 -6.88
N ILE A 320 -2.81 1.76 -6.86
CA ILE A 320 -3.07 2.50 -8.09
C ILE A 320 -1.79 2.65 -8.94
N ASN A 321 -0.64 2.92 -8.33
CA ASN A 321 0.62 3.06 -9.05
C ASN A 321 1.14 1.71 -9.58
N LEU A 322 1.13 0.66 -8.74
CA LEU A 322 1.61 -0.66 -9.14
C LEU A 322 0.72 -1.33 -10.18
N THR A 323 -0.60 -1.16 -10.13
CA THR A 323 -1.49 -1.73 -11.17
C THR A 323 -1.29 -1.10 -12.53
N GLN A 324 -1.05 0.22 -12.61
CA GLN A 324 -0.70 0.89 -13.87
C GLN A 324 0.62 0.33 -14.42
N LYS A 325 1.64 0.24 -13.56
CA LYS A 325 2.95 -0.28 -13.98
C LYS A 325 2.88 -1.75 -14.40
N ALA A 326 2.15 -2.58 -13.65
CA ALA A 326 1.91 -3.97 -14.01
C ALA A 326 1.20 -4.09 -15.36
N HIS A 327 0.19 -3.25 -15.63
CA HIS A 327 -0.46 -3.23 -16.93
C HIS A 327 0.54 -2.93 -18.08
N GLU A 328 1.37 -1.91 -17.93
CA GLU A 328 2.40 -1.56 -18.92
C GLU A 328 3.40 -2.69 -19.17
N ASP A 329 3.89 -3.29 -18.09
CA ASP A 329 4.86 -4.38 -18.14
C ASP A 329 4.24 -5.65 -18.74
N CYS A 330 3.02 -6.01 -18.34
CA CYS A 330 2.28 -7.15 -18.88
C CYS A 330 2.01 -6.97 -20.37
N LYS A 331 1.59 -5.78 -20.80
CA LYS A 331 1.39 -5.44 -22.21
C LYS A 331 2.68 -5.57 -23.03
N SER A 332 3.82 -5.31 -22.40
CA SER A 332 5.15 -5.44 -22.99
C SER A 332 5.73 -6.86 -22.91
N GLY A 333 4.98 -7.82 -22.37
CA GLY A 333 5.37 -9.22 -22.26
C GLY A 333 6.24 -9.57 -21.05
N LEU A 334 6.36 -8.67 -20.07
CA LEU A 334 7.20 -8.84 -18.89
C LEU A 334 6.50 -9.55 -17.72
N CYS A 335 5.19 -9.75 -17.79
CA CYS A 335 4.45 -10.58 -16.84
C CYS A 335 4.60 -12.06 -17.19
N VAL A 336 5.66 -12.69 -16.68
CA VAL A 336 5.82 -14.14 -16.75
C VAL A 336 4.85 -14.75 -15.75
N ILE A 337 3.78 -15.37 -16.24
CA ILE A 337 2.85 -16.13 -15.40
C ILE A 337 3.52 -17.50 -15.13
N PRO A 338 3.95 -17.81 -13.90
CA PRO A 338 4.43 -19.15 -13.56
C PRO A 338 3.36 -20.18 -13.92
N SER A 339 3.77 -21.34 -14.40
CA SER A 339 2.84 -22.42 -14.82
C SER A 339 2.01 -23.00 -13.66
N SER A 340 2.22 -22.51 -12.44
CA SER A 340 1.69 -23.04 -11.18
C SER A 340 1.32 -21.94 -10.17
N ILE A 341 0.68 -20.86 -10.63
CA ILE A 341 -0.10 -19.99 -9.73
C ILE A 341 -1.49 -20.59 -9.57
#